data_AF-A0A0C3IG25-F1
#
_entry.id   AF-A0A0C3IG25-F1
#
_cell.length_a   1.000
_cell.length_b   1.000
_cell.length_c   1.000
_cell.angle_alpha   90.00
_cell.angle_beta   90.00
_cell.angle_gamma   90.00
#
_symmetry.space_group_name_H-M   'P 1'
#
loop_
_entity.id
_entity.type
_entity.pdbx_description
1 polymer ?
#
loop_
_entity_poly.entity_id
_entity_poly.type
_entity_poly.pdbx_seq_one_letter_code
_entity_poly.pdbx_strand_id
1 'polypeptide(L)' 'LDIYALLEYIEYVYPLLLNPLSCPPHANSTWMGCFVRATKVCEALYFAGVPIWLI' A
#
# COMPACT_ATOMS: atom_id res chain seq x y z
N LEU A 1 4.66 14.31 9.45
CA LEU A 1 4.22 13.64 8.22
C LEU A 1 5.33 13.85 7.22
N ASP A 2 5.93 12.78 6.70
CA ASP A 2 6.95 12.90 5.67
C ASP A 2 6.27 13.24 4.34
N ILE A 3 6.57 14.42 3.80
CA ILE A 3 5.93 14.94 2.58
C ILE A 3 6.36 14.12 1.37
N TYR A 4 7.60 13.63 1.34
CA TYR A 4 8.09 12.81 0.22
C TYR A 4 7.41 11.45 0.22
N ALA A 5 7.26 10.83 1.38
CA ALA A 5 6.49 9.59 1.52
C ALA A 5 5.02 9.76 1.11
N LEU A 6 4.41 10.92 1.42
CA LEU A 6 3.04 11.22 0.98
C LEU A 6 2.94 11.38 -0.55
N LEU A 7 3.91 12.07 -1.17
CA LEU A 7 3.94 12.26 -2.62
C LEU A 7 4.14 10.93 -3.35
N GLU A 8 5.08 10.10 -2.89
CA GLU A 8 5.26 8.75 -3.41
C GLU A 8 3.97 7.92 -3.26
N TYR A 9 3.20 8.11 -2.18
CA TYR A 9 1.93 7.39 -2.00
C TYR A 9 0.90 7.78 -3.03
N ILE A 10 0.78 9.08 -3.29
CA ILE A 10 -0.14 9.61 -4.29
C ILE A 10 0.29 9.16 -5.70
N GLU A 11 1.59 9.08 -5.97
CA GLU A 11 2.11 8.71 -7.28
C GLU A 11 2.02 7.21 -7.58
N TYR A 12 2.38 6.35 -6.61
CA TYR A 12 2.55 4.92 -6.85
C TYR A 12 1.42 4.06 -6.27
N VAL A 13 0.91 4.39 -5.07
CA VAL A 13 -0.03 3.53 -4.33
C VAL A 13 -1.48 3.91 -4.62
N TYR A 14 -1.79 5.20 -4.62
CA TYR A 14 -3.16 5.71 -4.79
C TYR A 14 -3.84 5.24 -6.09
N PRO A 15 -3.16 5.20 -7.26
CA PRO A 15 -3.77 4.68 -8.48
C PRO A 15 -4.17 3.20 -8.37
N LEU A 16 -3.37 2.40 -7.67
CA LEU A 16 -3.63 0.97 -7.44
C LEU A 16 -4.74 0.73 -6.43
N LEU A 17 -5.01 1.68 -5.52
CA LEU A 17 -6.18 1.63 -4.65
C LEU A 17 -7.48 1.94 -5.41
N LEU A 18 -7.43 2.83 -6.40
CA LEU A 18 -8.58 3.16 -7.24
C LEU A 18 -8.86 2.05 -8.27
N ASN A 19 -7.82 1.39 -8.77
CA ASN A 19 -7.91 0.26 -9.69
C ASN A 19 -7.05 -0.89 -9.17
N PRO A 20 -7.60 -1.74 -8.29
CA PRO A 20 -6.87 -2.87 -7.71
C PRO A 20 -6.42 -3.83 -8.79
N LEU A 21 -5.17 -4.28 -8.69
CA LEU A 21 -4.68 -5.36 -9.52
C LEU A 21 -5.36 -6.68 -9.14
N SER A 22 -5.55 -7.55 -10.12
CA SER A 22 -6.07 -8.91 -9.90
C SER A 22 -5.08 -9.81 -9.15
N CYS A 23 -3.78 -9.48 -9.22
CA CYS A 23 -2.73 -10.11 -8.45
C CYS A 23 -1.90 -9.03 -7.73
N PRO A 24 -1.45 -9.29 -6.49
CA PRO A 24 -0.61 -8.34 -5.77
C PRO A 24 0.73 -8.20 -6.51
N PRO A 25 1.20 -6.96 -6.77
CA PRO A 25 2.53 -6.76 -7.30
C PRO A 25 3.57 -7.18 -6.26
N HIS A 26 4.81 -7.43 -6.71
CA HIS A 26 5.89 -7.70 -5.78
C HIS A 26 5.98 -6.57 -4.74
N ALA A 27 5.97 -6.95 -3.45
CA ALA A 27 6.04 -5.99 -2.37
C ALA A 27 7.28 -5.10 -2.55
N ASN A 28 7.07 -3.80 -2.58
CA ASN A 28 8.16 -2.86 -2.76
C ASN A 28 8.96 -2.76 -1.45
N SER A 29 10.19 -3.29 -1.43
CA SER A 29 11.05 -3.30 -0.24
C SER A 29 11.55 -1.92 0.17
N THR A 30 11.37 -0.90 -0.68
CA THR A 30 11.71 0.49 -0.38
C THR A 30 10.67 1.15 0.52
N TRP A 31 9.44 0.61 0.54
CA TRP A 31 8.34 1.19 1.30
C TRP A 31 8.36 0.75 2.76
N MET A 32 8.22 1.71 3.67
CA MET A 32 7.81 1.39 5.04
C MET A 32 6.37 0.91 5.00
N GLY A 33 6.15 -0.35 5.36
CA GLY A 33 4.82 -0.91 5.45
C GLY A 33 3.99 -0.31 6.60
N CYS A 34 2.73 -0.69 6.70
CA CYS A 34 1.84 -0.18 7.74
C CYS A 34 1.20 -1.29 8.59
N PHE A 35 0.88 -0.92 9.84
CA PHE A 35 0.06 -1.73 10.73
C PHE A 35 -1.39 -1.27 10.64
N VAL A 36 -2.29 -2.17 10.25
CA VAL A 36 -3.70 -1.85 10.04
C VAL A 36 -4.56 -2.93 10.67
N ARG A 37 -5.58 -2.51 11.43
CA ARG A 37 -6.54 -3.43 12.08
C ARG A 37 -7.74 -3.75 11.19
N ALA A 38 -8.05 -2.88 10.23
CA ALA A 38 -9.18 -3.05 9.33
C ALA A 38 -8.80 -3.95 8.15
N THR A 39 -9.29 -5.18 8.12
CA THR A 39 -8.96 -6.19 7.10
C THR A 39 -9.14 -5.69 5.67
N LYS A 40 -10.22 -4.93 5.39
CA LYS A 40 -10.48 -4.35 4.06
C LYS A 40 -9.39 -3.38 3.60
N VAL A 41 -8.83 -2.62 4.55
CA VAL A 41 -7.74 -1.68 4.26
C VAL A 41 -6.43 -2.43 4.07
N CYS A 42 -6.19 -3.49 4.86
CA CYS A 42 -5.04 -4.38 4.66
C CYS A 42 -5.03 -5.01 3.27
N GLU A 43 -6.16 -5.56 2.83
CA GLU A 43 -6.26 -6.17 1.49
C GLU A 43 -6.00 -5.14 0.40
N ALA A 44 -6.64 -3.97 0.45
CA ALA A 44 -6.44 -2.93 -0.55
C ALA A 44 -4.97 -2.50 -0.66
N LEU A 45 -4.29 -2.30 0.47
CA LEU A 45 -2.88 -1.91 0.48
C LEU A 45 -1.94 -3.05 0.03
N TYR A 46 -2.27 -4.30 0.38
CA TYR A 46 -1.55 -5.48 -0.10
C TYR A 46 -1.62 -5.61 -1.63
N PHE A 47 -2.81 -5.43 -2.22
CA PHE A 47 -2.99 -5.41 -3.67
C PHE A 47 -2.36 -4.19 -4.35
N ALA A 48 -2.09 -3.12 -3.61
CA ALA A 48 -1.32 -1.97 -4.06
C ALA A 48 0.21 -2.15 -3.90
N GLY A 49 0.69 -3.30 -3.42
CA GLY A 49 2.12 -3.60 -3.28
C GLY A 49 2.78 -3.01 -2.03
N VAL A 50 1.99 -2.47 -1.11
CA VAL A 50 2.48 -1.94 0.16
C VAL A 50 2.76 -3.11 1.11
N PRO A 51 3.91 -3.16 1.80
CA PRO A 51 4.15 -4.17 2.82
C PRO A 51 3.15 -4.00 3.98
N ILE A 52 2.46 -5.06 4.40
CA ILE A 52 1.47 -5.01 5.48
C ILE A 52 1.82 -6.01 6.57
N TRP A 53 1.74 -5.55 7.82
CA TRP A 53 1.77 -6.41 8.99
C TRP A 53 0.40 -6.37 9.66
N LEU A 54 -0.30 -7.52 9.63
CA LEU A 54 -1.56 -7.70 10.33
C LEU A 54 -1.26 -7.89 11.84
N ILE A 55 -1.78 -7.00 12.69
CA ILE A 55 -1.73 -7.10 14.16
C ILE A 55 -3.14 -7.40 14.68
#